data_AF-A0A9X8P624-F1
#
_entry.id   AF-A0A9X8P624-F1
#
_cell.length_a   1.000
_cell.length_b   1.000
_cell.length_c   1.000
_cell.angle_alpha   90.00
_cell.angle_beta   90.00
_cell.angle_gamma   90.00
#
_symmetry.space_group_name_H-M   'P 1'
#
loop_
_entity.id
_entity.type
_entity.pdbx_description
1 polymer ?
#
loop_
_entity_poly.entity_id
_entity_poly.type
_entity_poly.pdbx_seq_one_letter_code
_entity_poly.pdbx_strand_id
1 'polypeptide(L)'
;MFPSLNYAVLTNALAALKEGNFRYCETLGFTFDELNTLNQLSLDELFIVSRASAQFMSITVRHDVLKQILTLSHQEAQRQQQINRAVRLGGSIALLNHFFGLTSNEVCARRRLLGVTIPYGRTPIPDEAIDAEIWLSWQKNRSENLDTPDALEAMMQVTESLSSREKRLSLTAVWSRITLCEKEALNRRTSHAR
;
A
#
# COMPACT_ATOMS: atom_id res chain seq x y z
N MET A 1 31.81 0.96 -21.45
CA MET A 1 31.67 -0.50 -21.60
C MET A 1 31.07 -1.03 -20.31
N PHE A 2 29.86 -1.57 -20.32
CA PHE A 2 29.28 -2.16 -19.11
C PHE A 2 30.15 -3.35 -18.67
N PRO A 3 30.41 -3.53 -17.37
CA PRO A 3 31.09 -4.74 -16.90
C PRO A 3 30.36 -5.97 -17.44
N SER A 4 31.12 -6.98 -17.86
CA SER A 4 30.52 -8.25 -18.29
C SER A 4 29.66 -8.80 -17.17
N LEU A 5 28.60 -9.54 -17.52
CA LEU A 5 27.77 -10.20 -16.52
C LEU A 5 28.63 -11.16 -15.66
N ASN A 6 29.61 -11.82 -16.27
CA ASN A 6 30.64 -12.59 -15.57
C ASN A 6 31.30 -11.76 -14.47
N TYR A 7 31.83 -10.58 -14.79
CA TYR A 7 32.50 -9.71 -13.82
C TYR A 7 31.57 -9.27 -12.68
N ALA A 8 30.35 -8.84 -13.01
CA ALA A 8 29.42 -8.28 -12.03
C ALA A 8 28.98 -9.33 -10.99
N VAL A 9 28.63 -10.53 -11.41
CA VAL A 9 28.18 -11.59 -10.52
C VAL A 9 29.36 -12.25 -9.81
N LEU A 10 30.51 -12.44 -10.46
CA LEU A 10 31.70 -13.02 -9.83
C LEU A 10 32.25 -12.12 -8.72
N THR A 11 32.23 -10.80 -8.91
CA THR A 11 32.63 -9.85 -7.86
C THR A 11 31.72 -9.95 -6.63
N ASN A 12 30.40 -10.07 -6.84
CA ASN A 12 29.45 -10.27 -5.74
C ASN A 12 29.62 -11.63 -5.07
N ALA A 13 29.88 -12.70 -5.84
CA ALA A 13 30.12 -14.03 -5.30
C ALA A 13 31.39 -14.07 -4.45
N LEU A 14 32.48 -13.45 -4.89
CA LEU A 14 33.73 -13.35 -4.13
C LEU A 14 33.57 -12.52 -2.84
N ALA A 15 32.79 -11.43 -2.89
CA ALA A 15 32.46 -10.65 -1.69
C ALA A 15 31.70 -11.49 -0.66
N ALA A 16 30.67 -12.21 -1.10
CA ALA A 16 29.90 -13.11 -0.25
C ALA A 16 30.75 -14.27 0.29
N LEU A 17 31.65 -14.85 -0.51
CA LEU A 17 32.61 -15.86 -0.05
C LEU A 17 33.51 -15.34 1.06
N LYS A 18 34.03 -14.12 0.91
CA LYS A 18 34.86 -13.47 1.95
C LYS A 18 34.10 -13.23 3.25
N GLU A 19 32.80 -12.95 3.16
CA GLU A 19 31.89 -12.79 4.30
C GLU A 19 31.42 -14.13 4.89
N GLY A 20 31.81 -15.26 4.29
CA GLY A 20 31.38 -16.60 4.72
C GLY A 20 29.94 -16.96 4.34
N ASN A 21 29.32 -16.21 3.42
CA ASN A 21 27.95 -16.41 2.96
C ASN A 21 27.89 -17.39 1.77
N PHE A 22 28.30 -18.64 2.00
CA PHE A 22 28.31 -19.69 0.97
C PHE A 22 26.92 -19.97 0.39
N ARG A 23 25.87 -19.87 1.22
CA ARG A 23 24.48 -20.08 0.79
C ARG A 23 24.08 -19.12 -0.32
N TYR A 24 24.50 -17.86 -0.25
CA TYR A 24 24.21 -16.90 -1.32
C TYR A 24 24.88 -17.31 -2.63
N CYS A 25 26.14 -17.74 -2.59
CA CYS A 25 26.84 -18.23 -3.77
C CYS A 25 26.14 -19.47 -4.39
N GLU A 26 25.62 -20.38 -3.57
CA GLU A 26 24.81 -21.51 -4.05
C GLU A 26 23.51 -21.05 -4.73
N THR A 27 22.84 -19.99 -4.21
CA THR A 27 21.64 -19.44 -4.87
C THR A 27 21.93 -18.81 -6.24
N LEU A 28 23.17 -18.39 -6.49
CA LEU A 28 23.63 -17.93 -7.80
C LEU A 28 23.93 -19.11 -8.76
N GLY A 29 23.93 -20.34 -8.25
CA GLY A 29 24.16 -21.55 -9.03
C GLY A 29 25.59 -22.08 -8.99
N PHE A 30 26.49 -21.51 -8.18
CA PHE A 30 27.84 -22.06 -8.02
C PHE A 30 27.82 -23.35 -7.20
N THR A 31 28.61 -24.31 -7.64
CA THR A 31 28.89 -25.52 -6.87
C THR A 31 29.97 -25.26 -5.82
N PHE A 32 30.00 -26.10 -4.79
CA PHE A 32 31.03 -26.02 -3.75
C PHE A 32 32.45 -26.11 -4.32
N ASP A 33 32.69 -27.00 -5.27
CA ASP A 33 34.01 -27.19 -5.89
C ASP A 33 34.46 -25.97 -6.69
N GLU A 34 33.54 -25.33 -7.43
CA GLU A 34 33.81 -24.08 -8.13
C GLU A 34 34.15 -22.96 -7.14
N LEU A 35 33.41 -22.85 -6.03
CA LEU A 35 33.68 -21.83 -5.01
C LEU A 35 35.03 -22.04 -4.32
N ASN A 36 35.38 -23.29 -4.02
CA ASN A 36 36.68 -23.62 -3.44
C ASN A 36 37.82 -23.30 -4.41
N THR A 37 37.63 -23.60 -5.70
CA THR A 37 38.59 -23.27 -6.76
C THR A 37 38.75 -21.75 -6.89
N LEU A 38 37.64 -21.00 -6.97
CA LEU A 38 37.64 -19.54 -7.04
C LEU A 38 38.34 -18.88 -5.85
N ASN A 39 38.22 -19.45 -4.65
CA ASN A 39 38.85 -18.93 -3.45
C ASN A 39 40.38 -19.16 -3.41
N GLN A 40 40.89 -20.09 -4.22
CA GLN A 40 42.32 -20.40 -4.33
C GLN A 40 43.02 -19.66 -5.48
N LEU A 41 42.26 -19.01 -6.36
CA LEU A 41 42.83 -18.28 -7.50
C LEU A 41 43.63 -17.06 -7.05
N SER A 42 44.74 -16.81 -7.75
CA SER A 42 45.50 -15.56 -7.67
C SER A 42 44.70 -14.39 -8.24
N LEU A 43 45.12 -13.16 -7.92
CA LEU A 43 44.50 -11.94 -8.44
C LEU A 43 44.54 -11.88 -9.98
N ASP A 44 45.63 -12.35 -10.57
CA ASP A 44 45.79 -12.37 -12.03
C ASP A 44 44.81 -13.36 -12.68
N GLU A 45 44.65 -14.56 -12.10
CA GLU A 45 43.68 -15.56 -12.57
C GLU A 45 42.23 -15.06 -12.42
N LEU A 46 41.90 -14.41 -11.30
CA LEU A 46 40.58 -13.79 -11.11
C LEU A 46 40.30 -12.71 -12.16
N PHE A 47 41.31 -11.93 -12.54
CA PHE A 47 41.16 -10.93 -13.59
C PHE A 47 40.92 -11.57 -14.97
N ILE A 48 41.60 -12.68 -15.25
CA ILE A 48 41.39 -13.46 -16.49
C ILE A 48 39.96 -14.03 -16.53
N VAL A 49 39.52 -14.71 -15.47
CA VAL A 49 38.19 -15.35 -15.40
C VAL A 49 37.08 -14.29 -15.49
N SER A 50 37.19 -13.20 -14.72
CA SER A 50 36.17 -12.15 -14.69
C SER A 50 36.02 -11.41 -16.03
N ARG A 51 37.08 -11.35 -16.84
CA ARG A 51 37.10 -10.71 -18.17
C ARG A 51 37.02 -11.70 -19.33
N ALA A 52 36.78 -12.98 -19.06
CA ALA A 52 36.62 -13.99 -20.09
C ALA A 52 35.54 -13.56 -21.11
N SER A 53 35.84 -13.69 -22.39
CA SER A 53 34.92 -13.37 -23.49
C SER A 53 33.77 -14.35 -23.59
N ALA A 54 33.99 -15.60 -23.16
CA ALA A 54 32.95 -16.61 -23.05
C ALA A 54 32.03 -16.31 -21.87
N GLN A 55 30.73 -16.13 -22.15
CA GLN A 55 29.72 -15.89 -21.14
C GLN A 55 29.36 -17.22 -20.46
N PHE A 56 29.78 -17.40 -19.20
CA PHE A 56 29.46 -18.60 -18.41
C PHE A 56 28.34 -18.37 -17.39
N MET A 57 27.84 -17.14 -17.31
CA MET A 57 26.67 -16.79 -16.48
C MET A 57 25.49 -16.40 -17.36
N SER A 58 24.28 -16.78 -16.98
CA SER A 58 23.07 -16.35 -17.69
C SER A 58 22.07 -15.75 -16.70
N ILE A 59 21.38 -14.69 -17.14
CA ILE A 59 20.25 -14.13 -16.38
C ILE A 59 18.97 -14.61 -17.03
N THR A 60 18.11 -15.23 -16.25
CA THR A 60 16.74 -15.55 -16.65
C THR A 60 15.77 -14.70 -15.84
N VAL A 61 14.87 -13.98 -16.51
CA VAL A 61 13.80 -13.24 -15.85
C VAL A 61 12.54 -14.09 -15.85
N ARG A 62 12.00 -14.40 -14.68
CA ARG A 62 10.67 -15.02 -14.54
C ARG A 62 9.59 -13.96 -14.75
N HIS A 63 9.20 -13.76 -16.01
CA HIS A 63 8.32 -12.68 -16.43
C HIS A 63 6.91 -12.77 -15.83
N ASP A 64 6.40 -13.97 -15.64
CA ASP A 64 5.14 -14.27 -14.96
C ASP A 64 5.17 -13.81 -13.49
N VAL A 65 6.20 -14.20 -12.75
CA VAL A 65 6.39 -13.81 -11.35
C VAL A 65 6.60 -12.30 -11.24
N LEU A 66 7.43 -11.72 -12.11
CA LEU A 66 7.67 -10.28 -12.13
C LEU A 66 6.36 -9.50 -12.36
N LYS A 67 5.56 -9.92 -13.34
CA LYS A 67 4.27 -9.28 -13.62
C LYS A 67 3.33 -9.36 -12.42
N GLN A 68 3.26 -10.52 -11.75
CA GLN A 68 2.45 -10.69 -10.55
C GLN A 68 2.91 -9.75 -9.43
N ILE A 69 4.21 -9.67 -9.15
CA ILE A 69 4.77 -8.76 -8.13
C ILE A 69 4.46 -7.31 -8.46
N LEU A 70 4.57 -6.90 -9.73
CA LEU A 70 4.23 -5.54 -10.16
C LEU A 70 2.75 -5.24 -9.91
N THR A 71 1.84 -6.16 -10.27
CA THR A 71 0.41 -5.99 -10.00
C THR A 71 0.11 -5.87 -8.51
N LEU A 72 0.69 -6.74 -7.68
CA LEU A 72 0.53 -6.69 -6.22
C LEU A 72 1.10 -5.38 -5.64
N SER A 73 2.25 -4.93 -6.13
CA SER A 73 2.87 -3.67 -5.70
C SER A 73 1.99 -2.47 -6.04
N HIS A 74 1.35 -2.44 -7.22
CA HIS A 74 0.43 -1.37 -7.60
C HIS A 74 -0.82 -1.38 -6.71
N GLN A 75 -1.42 -2.55 -6.47
CA GLN A 75 -2.59 -2.69 -5.60
C GLN A 75 -2.27 -2.24 -4.17
N GLU A 76 -1.13 -2.66 -3.62
CA GLU A 76 -0.70 -2.26 -2.29
C GLU A 76 -0.45 -0.74 -2.21
N ALA A 77 0.21 -0.15 -3.21
CA ALA A 77 0.41 1.29 -3.26
C ALA A 77 -0.92 2.07 -3.28
N GLN A 78 -1.90 1.62 -4.07
CA GLN A 78 -3.24 2.21 -4.12
C GLN A 78 -3.95 2.09 -2.77
N ARG A 79 -3.91 0.92 -2.13
CA ARG A 79 -4.48 0.70 -0.80
C ARG A 79 -3.85 1.64 0.24
N GLN A 80 -2.54 1.80 0.22
CA GLN A 80 -1.82 2.72 1.11
C GLN A 80 -2.22 4.19 0.88
N GLN A 81 -2.43 4.59 -0.37
CA GLN A 81 -2.93 5.92 -0.70
C GLN A 81 -4.34 6.15 -0.17
N GLN A 82 -5.25 5.19 -0.34
CA GLN A 82 -6.62 5.26 0.18
C GLN A 82 -6.65 5.39 1.71
N ILE A 83 -5.84 4.59 2.42
CA ILE A 83 -5.71 4.72 3.88
C ILE A 83 -5.24 6.11 4.26
N ASN A 84 -4.19 6.61 3.62
CA ASN A 84 -3.63 7.94 3.93
C ASN A 84 -4.65 9.05 3.66
N ARG A 85 -5.44 8.92 2.60
CA ARG A 85 -6.54 9.83 2.28
C ARG A 85 -7.62 9.79 3.35
N ALA A 86 -8.10 8.60 3.72
CA ALA A 86 -9.10 8.44 4.78
C ALA A 86 -8.63 9.02 6.13
N VAL A 87 -7.36 8.83 6.47
CA VAL A 87 -6.75 9.42 7.68
C VAL A 87 -6.72 10.95 7.60
N ARG A 88 -6.30 11.53 6.46
CA ARG A 88 -6.27 12.99 6.24
C ARG A 88 -7.65 13.63 6.30
N LEU A 89 -8.67 12.91 5.82
CA LEU A 89 -10.06 13.35 5.89
C LEU A 89 -10.67 13.19 7.29
N GLY A 90 -9.91 12.75 8.30
CA GLY A 90 -10.42 12.65 9.68
C GLY A 90 -11.27 11.40 9.91
N GLY A 91 -10.94 10.28 9.25
CA GLY A 91 -11.49 8.97 9.58
C GLY A 91 -11.16 8.58 11.03
N SER A 92 -12.18 8.15 11.77
CA SER A 92 -12.06 7.69 13.16
C SER A 92 -11.35 6.34 13.22
N ILE A 93 -10.90 5.94 14.42
CA ILE A 93 -10.30 4.62 14.61
C ILE A 93 -11.31 3.52 14.24
N ALA A 94 -12.59 3.69 14.60
CA ALA A 94 -13.65 2.75 14.25
C ALA A 94 -13.84 2.62 12.73
N LEU A 95 -13.89 3.75 12.01
CA LEU A 95 -14.02 3.75 10.55
C LEU A 95 -12.80 3.10 9.88
N LEU A 96 -11.60 3.47 10.30
CA LEU A 96 -10.36 2.95 9.72
C LEU A 96 -10.15 1.47 10.05
N ASN A 97 -10.63 1.01 11.20
CA ASN A 97 -10.65 -0.41 11.53
C ASN A 97 -11.66 -1.17 10.65
N HIS A 98 -12.86 -0.62 10.48
CA HIS A 98 -13.91 -1.23 9.66
C HIS A 98 -13.48 -1.47 8.21
N PHE A 99 -12.91 -0.45 7.56
CA PHE A 99 -12.56 -0.54 6.14
C PHE A 99 -11.15 -1.09 5.85
N PHE A 100 -10.21 -0.94 6.78
CA PHE A 100 -8.80 -1.27 6.52
C PHE A 100 -8.17 -2.21 7.57
N GLY A 101 -8.92 -2.64 8.59
CA GLY A 101 -8.42 -3.50 9.66
C GLY A 101 -7.40 -2.84 10.58
N LEU A 102 -7.24 -1.52 10.51
CA LEU A 102 -6.20 -0.82 11.26
C LEU A 102 -6.52 -0.79 12.76
N THR A 103 -5.51 -1.07 13.56
CA THR A 103 -5.55 -0.95 15.02
C THR A 103 -5.42 0.51 15.45
N SER A 104 -5.82 0.82 16.69
CA SER A 104 -5.66 2.16 17.26
C SER A 104 -4.21 2.67 17.20
N ASN A 105 -3.24 1.79 17.46
CA ASN A 105 -1.82 2.16 17.45
C ASN A 105 -1.34 2.53 16.05
N GLU A 106 -1.72 1.75 15.03
CA GLU A 106 -1.37 2.04 13.63
C GLU A 106 -2.00 3.34 13.15
N VAL A 107 -3.26 3.59 13.51
CA VAL A 107 -3.96 4.84 13.20
C VAL A 107 -3.25 6.04 13.85
N CYS A 108 -2.90 5.95 15.13
CA CYS A 108 -2.20 7.01 15.85
C CYS A 108 -0.81 7.29 15.26
N ALA A 109 -0.03 6.25 14.98
CA ALA A 109 1.28 6.37 14.36
C ALA A 109 1.17 7.03 12.97
N ARG A 110 0.22 6.58 12.15
CA ARG A 110 0.00 7.12 10.81
C ARG A 110 -0.47 8.58 10.83
N ARG A 111 -1.35 8.98 11.75
CA ARG A 111 -1.74 10.40 11.93
C ARG A 111 -0.54 11.28 12.25
N ARG A 112 0.34 10.82 13.16
CA ARG A 112 1.58 11.52 13.50
C ARG A 112 2.49 11.68 12.29
N LEU A 113 2.68 10.62 11.50
CA LEU A 113 3.48 10.66 10.27
C LEU A 113 2.89 11.59 9.21
N LEU A 114 1.56 11.65 9.08
CA LEU A 114 0.87 12.49 8.10
C LEU A 114 0.64 13.94 8.58
N GLY A 115 1.06 14.29 9.80
CA GLY A 115 0.84 15.62 10.38
C GLY A 115 -0.64 15.95 10.63
N VAL A 116 -1.49 14.93 10.79
CA VAL A 116 -2.93 15.11 11.00
C VAL A 116 -3.20 15.28 12.49
N THR A 117 -3.59 16.48 12.88
CA THR A 117 -4.12 16.79 14.22
C THR A 117 -5.63 16.65 14.22
N ILE A 118 -6.16 15.85 15.16
CA ILE A 118 -7.61 15.71 15.34
C ILE A 118 -8.00 16.51 16.59
N PRO A 119 -9.01 17.40 16.50
CA PRO A 119 -9.52 18.11 17.66
C PRO A 119 -9.95 17.14 18.75
N TYR A 120 -9.58 17.42 20.00
CA TYR A 120 -10.09 16.66 21.14
C TYR A 120 -11.60 16.91 21.30
N GLY A 121 -12.39 15.84 21.36
CA GLY A 121 -13.84 15.90 21.58
C GLY A 121 -14.66 15.12 20.56
N ARG A 122 -15.99 15.25 20.63
CA ARG A 122 -16.90 14.67 19.64
C ARG A 122 -16.72 15.40 18.32
N THR A 123 -16.70 14.66 17.21
CA THR A 123 -16.77 15.26 15.87
C THR A 123 -17.98 16.19 15.79
N PRO A 124 -17.81 17.45 15.36
CA PRO A 124 -18.92 18.38 15.22
C PRO A 124 -20.01 17.76 14.36
N ILE A 125 -21.24 17.83 14.86
CA ILE A 125 -22.41 17.39 14.09
C ILE A 125 -22.60 18.40 12.96
N PRO A 126 -22.72 17.95 11.69
CA PRO A 126 -23.06 18.84 10.58
C PRO A 126 -24.37 19.58 10.86
N ASP A 127 -24.49 20.80 10.34
CA ASP A 127 -25.80 21.48 10.35
C ASP A 127 -26.75 20.79 9.35
N GLU A 128 -28.03 21.12 9.44
CA GLU A 128 -29.08 20.50 8.60
C GLU A 128 -28.86 20.74 7.10
N ALA A 129 -28.33 21.91 6.73
CA ALA A 129 -28.01 22.23 5.34
C ALA A 129 -26.90 21.32 4.78
N ILE A 130 -25.82 21.14 5.54
CA ILE A 130 -24.73 20.24 5.17
C ILE A 130 -25.19 18.78 5.20
N ASP A 131 -26.07 18.39 6.12
CA ASP A 131 -26.63 17.02 6.14
C ASP A 131 -27.40 16.72 4.85
N ALA A 132 -28.23 17.67 4.39
CA ALA A 132 -28.93 17.57 3.12
C ALA A 132 -27.96 17.50 1.92
N GLU A 133 -26.90 18.31 1.92
CA GLU A 133 -25.87 18.28 0.86
C GLU A 133 -25.05 16.98 0.84
N ILE A 134 -24.72 16.43 2.01
CA ILE A 134 -24.09 15.11 2.15
C ILE A 134 -24.97 14.06 1.49
N TRP A 135 -26.27 14.06 1.80
CA TRP A 135 -27.20 13.08 1.26
C TRP A 135 -27.39 13.20 -0.25
N LEU A 136 -27.54 14.43 -0.77
CA LEU A 136 -27.65 14.68 -2.22
C LEU A 136 -26.39 14.25 -2.98
N SER A 137 -25.21 14.51 -2.40
CA SER A 137 -23.93 14.13 -3.00
C SER A 137 -23.72 12.61 -2.96
N TRP A 138 -24.12 11.96 -1.86
CA TRP A 138 -24.10 10.50 -1.74
C TRP A 138 -24.99 9.81 -2.78
N GLN A 139 -26.20 10.32 -3.02
CA GLN A 139 -27.13 9.72 -3.98
C GLN A 139 -26.58 9.62 -5.40
N LYS A 140 -25.71 10.54 -5.81
CA LYS A 140 -25.12 10.55 -7.17
C LYS A 140 -24.20 9.36 -7.41
N ASN A 141 -23.47 8.93 -6.38
CA ASN A 141 -22.48 7.85 -6.42
C ASN A 141 -22.86 6.73 -5.45
N ARG A 142 -24.15 6.47 -5.28
CA ARG A 142 -24.67 5.55 -4.27
C ARG A 142 -24.21 4.12 -4.55
N SER A 143 -23.55 3.50 -3.57
CA SER A 143 -23.35 2.05 -3.52
C SER A 143 -24.53 1.39 -2.78
N GLU A 144 -24.97 0.22 -3.25
CA GLU A 144 -26.00 -0.57 -2.58
C GLU A 144 -25.54 -1.12 -1.22
N ASN A 145 -24.22 -1.32 -1.05
CA ASN A 145 -23.62 -1.83 0.17
C ASN A 145 -22.60 -0.83 0.74
N LEU A 146 -22.88 -0.34 1.94
CA LEU A 146 -22.07 0.65 2.67
C LEU A 146 -20.69 0.12 3.11
N ASP A 147 -20.51 -1.20 3.13
CA ASP A 147 -19.27 -1.84 3.59
C ASP A 147 -18.29 -2.11 2.43
N THR A 148 -18.60 -1.60 1.23
CA THR A 148 -17.74 -1.78 0.06
C THR A 148 -16.64 -0.72 -0.03
N PRO A 149 -15.48 -1.03 -0.62
CA PRO A 149 -14.45 -0.03 -0.93
C PRO A 149 -14.98 1.12 -1.78
N ASP A 150 -15.91 0.83 -2.70
CA ASP A 150 -16.54 1.84 -3.56
C ASP A 150 -17.41 2.82 -2.75
N ALA A 151 -18.13 2.32 -1.73
CA ALA A 151 -18.86 3.18 -0.79
C ALA A 151 -17.92 4.10 -0.02
N LEU A 152 -16.78 3.58 0.45
CA LEU A 152 -15.77 4.40 1.12
C LEU A 152 -15.19 5.47 0.19
N GLU A 153 -14.89 5.12 -1.06
CA GLU A 153 -14.41 6.05 -2.07
C GLU A 153 -15.43 7.18 -2.30
N ALA A 154 -16.71 6.85 -2.46
CA ALA A 154 -17.77 7.84 -2.58
C ALA A 154 -17.87 8.73 -1.33
N MET A 155 -17.78 8.17 -0.12
CA MET A 155 -17.76 8.96 1.12
C MET A 155 -16.56 9.91 1.22
N MET A 156 -15.38 9.47 0.78
CA MET A 156 -14.19 10.34 0.73
C MET A 156 -14.38 11.48 -0.27
N GLN A 157 -14.94 11.20 -1.46
CA GLN A 157 -15.26 12.23 -2.46
C GLN A 157 -16.27 13.25 -1.93
N VAL A 158 -17.35 12.80 -1.30
CA VAL A 158 -18.35 13.68 -0.66
C VAL A 158 -17.69 14.57 0.40
N THR A 159 -16.83 13.98 1.24
CA THR A 159 -16.11 14.71 2.28
C THR A 159 -15.21 15.79 1.68
N GLU A 160 -14.50 15.49 0.59
CA GLU A 160 -13.63 16.44 -0.10
C GLU A 160 -14.41 17.55 -0.80
N SER A 161 -15.51 17.23 -1.47
CA SER A 161 -16.33 18.22 -2.19
C SER A 161 -17.00 19.22 -1.26
N LEU A 162 -17.38 18.78 -0.05
CA LEU A 162 -18.11 19.61 0.92
C LEU A 162 -17.17 20.27 1.93
N SER A 163 -15.89 19.88 1.97
CA SER A 163 -14.89 20.54 2.81
C SER A 163 -14.54 21.92 2.23
N SER A 164 -15.12 22.97 2.79
CA SER A 164 -14.79 24.35 2.45
C SER A 164 -13.57 24.86 3.25
N ARG A 165 -12.99 26.00 2.83
CA ARG A 165 -11.87 26.65 3.54
C ARG A 165 -12.19 27.00 5.00
N GLU A 166 -13.46 27.18 5.33
CA GLU A 166 -13.91 27.62 6.65
C GLU A 166 -14.47 26.48 7.52
N LYS A 167 -14.98 25.40 6.92
CA LYS A 167 -15.58 24.28 7.64
C LYS A 167 -15.04 22.94 7.13
N ARG A 168 -14.07 22.39 7.87
CA ARG A 168 -13.49 21.07 7.58
C ARG A 168 -14.44 19.97 8.06
N LEU A 169 -15.09 19.29 7.12
CA LEU A 169 -15.89 18.11 7.43
C LEU A 169 -14.98 16.90 7.63
N SER A 170 -15.32 16.08 8.62
CA SER A 170 -14.60 14.82 8.83
C SER A 170 -15.30 13.69 8.10
N LEU A 171 -14.51 12.76 7.55
CA LEU A 171 -14.99 11.52 6.94
C LEU A 171 -15.87 10.72 7.91
N THR A 172 -15.54 10.77 9.20
CA THR A 172 -16.36 10.15 10.25
C THR A 172 -17.76 10.77 10.35
N ALA A 173 -17.88 12.09 10.24
CA ALA A 173 -19.17 12.76 10.27
C ALA A 173 -20.02 12.36 9.05
N VAL A 174 -19.43 12.38 7.85
CA VAL A 174 -20.10 11.95 6.61
C VAL A 174 -20.57 10.49 6.70
N TRP A 175 -19.70 9.57 7.14
CA TRP A 175 -20.06 8.16 7.34
C TRP A 175 -21.19 7.99 8.35
N SER A 176 -21.17 8.71 9.47
CA SER A 176 -22.22 8.63 10.49
C SER A 176 -23.59 9.11 9.99
N ARG A 177 -23.61 10.14 9.13
CA ARG A 177 -24.85 10.70 8.56
C ARG A 177 -25.44 9.78 7.51
N ILE A 178 -24.61 9.29 6.58
CA ILE A 178 -25.04 8.35 5.53
C ILE A 178 -25.57 7.05 6.15
N THR A 179 -24.85 6.50 7.14
CA THR A 179 -25.30 5.28 7.85
C THR A 179 -26.62 5.48 8.61
N LEU A 180 -26.86 6.67 9.16
CA LEU A 180 -28.14 7.00 9.80
C LEU A 180 -29.28 7.09 8.77
N CYS A 181 -29.08 7.86 7.69
CA CYS A 181 -30.07 8.06 6.63
C CYS A 181 -30.46 6.74 5.94
N GLU A 182 -29.50 5.85 5.66
CA GLU A 182 -29.80 4.54 5.05
C GLU A 182 -30.58 3.63 6.01
N LYS A 183 -30.27 3.66 7.32
CA LYS A 183 -31.05 2.92 8.33
C LYS A 183 -32.48 3.43 8.44
N GLU A 184 -32.68 4.75 8.44
CA GLU A 184 -34.01 5.35 8.45
C GLU A 184 -34.80 5.03 7.18
N ALA A 185 -34.17 5.08 6.01
CA ALA A 185 -34.79 4.71 4.74
C ALA A 185 -35.24 3.24 4.73
N LEU A 186 -34.41 2.33 5.26
CA LEU A 186 -34.74 0.91 5.42
C LEU A 186 -35.94 0.71 6.36
N ASN A 187 -35.96 1.42 7.48
CA ASN A 187 -37.05 1.37 8.46
C ASN A 187 -38.38 1.89 7.88
N ARG A 188 -38.37 2.97 7.09
CA ARG A 188 -39.58 3.48 6.41
C ARG A 188 -40.12 2.48 5.38
N ARG A 189 -39.23 1.84 4.60
CA ARG A 189 -39.62 0.82 3.61
C ARG A 189 -40.26 -0.42 4.25
N THR A 190 -39.71 -0.88 5.37
CA THR A 190 -40.25 -2.04 6.10
C THR A 190 -41.57 -1.71 6.81
N SER A 191 -41.77 -0.45 7.20
CA SER A 191 -43.03 0.02 7.82
C SER A 191 -44.18 0.16 6.82
N HIS A 192 -43.89 0.51 5.55
CA HIS A 192 -44.90 0.63 4.49
C HIS A 192 -45.27 -0.70 3.79
N ALA A 193 -44.57 -1.79 4.12
CA ALA A 193 -44.84 -3.13 3.60
C ALA A 193 -45.69 -4.00 4.55
N ARG A 194 -46.17 -3.44 5.66
CA ARG A 194 -47.13 -4.02 6.60
C ARG A 194 -48.44 -3.26 6.56
#